data_AF-A0AA92R8Y2-F1
#
_entry.id   AF-A0AA92R8Y2-F1
#
_cell.length_a   1.000
_cell.length_b   1.000
_cell.length_c   1.000
_cell.angle_alpha   90.00
_cell.angle_beta   90.00
_cell.angle_gamma   90.00
#
_symmetry.space_group_name_H-M   'P 1'
#
loop_
_entity.id
_entity.type
_entity.pdbx_description
1 polymer ?
#
loop_
_entity_poly.entity_id
_entity_poly.type
_entity_poly.pdbx_seq_one_letter_code
_entity_poly.pdbx_strand_id
1 'polypeptide(L)'
;MVDQSVNAGVTAQQGFALQRNMALFLILDNYDSKFDGSKYFLSLEHLEDILFCHLDDHGQAVKVETYQSKKKSVGNWSIDAELAEIIVKILKVGKTLVADPHPKCSNYSHDLYFSSNSSMKLATKVKCEADERQTTKTYSQIVSEADSEVIYSELDPIIQNALTTKLAKHDSYNSENLCEELSNLKFLYIDFNRTSKEQENQLRTKLEDIFDRKISDSKAALDSIFRLFKDVELTYNQKSMARLSDKSKQVHSQDINNAIEIITTKSKAFQFWRDHSRDISQKLGVKPFERDSFEMKFSLAFDLFKSKDEAEHQKILGFVKSNYRKCSGFNEDDCIEELVDMFNQKHNSNLDEQTLKATMYAAYFESINKMDY
;
A
#
# COMPACT_ATOMS: atom_id res chain seq x y z
N MET A 1 -9.90 13.12 29.30
CA MET A 1 -8.77 14.06 29.13
C MET A 1 -7.80 13.38 28.18
N VAL A 2 -7.63 13.92 26.97
CA VAL A 2 -6.80 13.31 25.91
C VAL A 2 -5.34 13.60 26.22
N ASP A 3 -4.55 12.55 26.43
CA ASP A 3 -3.11 12.70 26.66
C ASP A 3 -2.40 12.87 25.31
N GLN A 4 -2.14 14.13 24.93
CA GLN A 4 -1.49 14.50 23.68
C GLN A 4 0.01 14.13 23.63
N SER A 5 0.56 13.55 24.71
CA SER A 5 2.00 13.24 24.82
C SER A 5 2.44 11.96 24.08
N VAL A 6 1.52 11.05 23.74
CA VAL A 6 1.86 9.74 23.14
C VAL A 6 2.40 9.87 21.71
N ASN A 7 2.05 10.94 20.99
CA ASN A 7 2.55 11.24 19.64
C ASN A 7 3.70 12.26 19.64
N ALA A 8 4.06 12.82 20.80
CA ALA A 8 5.12 13.81 20.92
C ALA A 8 6.44 13.09 21.23
N GLY A 9 7.05 12.52 20.19
CA GLY A 9 8.35 11.89 20.33
C GLY A 9 8.88 11.35 19.01
N VAL A 10 10.20 11.47 18.82
CA VAL A 10 10.91 10.93 17.66
C VAL A 10 10.63 9.44 17.45
N THR A 11 10.44 8.68 18.55
CA THR A 11 10.15 7.25 18.54
C THR A 11 8.77 6.92 17.95
N ALA A 12 7.73 7.69 18.27
CA ALA A 12 6.39 7.47 17.74
C ALA A 12 6.35 7.74 16.22
N GLN A 13 6.98 8.83 15.78
CA GLN A 13 7.11 9.16 14.35
C GLN A 13 7.88 8.09 13.57
N GLN A 14 8.93 7.50 14.16
CA GLN A 14 9.66 6.38 13.55
C GLN A 14 8.81 5.10 13.47
N GLY A 15 7.98 4.82 14.46
CA GLY A 15 7.04 3.68 14.46
C GLY A 15 6.00 3.80 13.34
N PHE A 16 5.37 4.96 13.19
CA PHE A 16 4.41 5.20 12.11
C PHE A 16 5.04 5.13 10.72
N ALA A 17 6.24 5.69 10.54
CA ALA A 17 6.96 5.58 9.27
C ALA A 17 7.28 4.13 8.91
N LEU A 18 7.72 3.32 9.89
CA LEU A 18 7.92 1.89 9.68
C LEU A 18 6.63 1.20 9.25
N GLN A 19 5.54 1.44 9.98
CA GLN A 19 4.25 0.81 9.71
C GLN A 19 3.73 1.14 8.31
N ARG A 20 3.73 2.42 7.91
CA ARG A 20 3.36 2.86 6.56
C ARG A 20 4.23 2.20 5.50
N ASN A 21 5.55 2.29 5.67
CA ASN A 21 6.49 1.77 4.70
C ASN A 21 6.33 0.24 4.55
N MET A 22 6.10 -0.47 5.66
CA MET A 22 5.85 -1.91 5.67
C MET A 22 4.51 -2.28 5.03
N ALA A 23 3.44 -1.51 5.29
CA ALA A 23 2.15 -1.74 4.67
C ALA A 23 2.23 -1.61 3.15
N LEU A 24 2.91 -0.57 2.66
CA LEU A 24 3.15 -0.43 1.23
C LEU A 24 4.05 -1.53 0.68
N PHE A 25 5.08 -1.95 1.43
CA PHE A 25 5.92 -3.08 1.02
C PHE A 25 5.09 -4.34 0.81
N LEU A 26 4.23 -4.70 1.77
CA LEU A 26 3.37 -5.88 1.69
C LEU A 26 2.43 -5.82 0.48
N ILE A 27 1.88 -4.63 0.18
CA ILE A 27 1.04 -4.40 -0.99
C ILE A 27 1.84 -4.65 -2.27
N LEU A 28 3.00 -4.02 -2.41
CA LEU A 28 3.80 -4.11 -3.64
C LEU A 28 4.37 -5.51 -3.84
N ASP A 29 4.91 -6.12 -2.79
CA ASP A 29 5.52 -7.45 -2.85
C ASP A 29 4.52 -8.56 -3.20
N ASN A 30 3.23 -8.34 -2.94
CA ASN A 30 2.14 -9.27 -3.26
C ASN A 30 1.11 -8.65 -4.20
N TYR A 31 1.52 -7.68 -5.02
CA TYR A 31 0.58 -6.90 -5.82
C TYR A 31 -0.23 -7.80 -6.75
N ASP A 32 0.44 -8.49 -7.66
CA ASP A 32 -0.22 -9.34 -8.68
C ASP A 32 -0.98 -10.53 -8.06
N SER A 33 -0.49 -11.08 -6.95
CA SER A 33 -1.04 -12.30 -6.36
C SER A 33 -2.24 -12.05 -5.44
N LYS A 34 -2.36 -10.84 -4.87
CA LYS A 34 -3.30 -10.57 -3.76
C LYS A 34 -4.01 -9.23 -3.82
N PHE A 35 -3.36 -8.19 -4.33
CA PHE A 35 -3.87 -6.82 -4.22
C PHE A 35 -4.42 -6.27 -5.54
N ASP A 36 -3.94 -6.75 -6.69
CA ASP A 36 -4.47 -6.35 -7.99
C ASP A 36 -5.93 -6.80 -8.15
N GLY A 37 -6.78 -5.86 -8.60
CA GLY A 37 -8.22 -6.04 -8.77
C GLY A 37 -9.02 -6.36 -7.49
N SER A 38 -8.39 -6.49 -6.32
CA SER A 38 -9.08 -6.91 -5.10
C SER A 38 -9.70 -5.74 -4.31
N LYS A 39 -10.85 -6.01 -3.68
CA LYS A 39 -11.52 -5.05 -2.79
C LYS A 39 -10.98 -5.24 -1.40
N TYR A 40 -10.30 -4.24 -0.88
CA TYR A 40 -9.81 -4.26 0.49
C TYR A 40 -9.76 -2.85 1.09
N PHE A 41 -9.62 -2.78 2.40
CA PHE A 41 -9.11 -1.60 3.07
C PHE A 41 -7.94 -1.97 3.97
N LEU A 42 -7.02 -1.02 4.11
CA LEU A 42 -5.95 -1.06 5.09
C LEU A 42 -6.34 -0.19 6.28
N SER A 43 -6.10 -0.66 7.50
CA SER A 43 -6.04 0.18 8.70
C SER A 43 -4.60 0.24 9.23
N LEU A 44 -4.11 1.46 9.44
CA LEU A 44 -2.85 1.70 10.16
C LEU A 44 -3.18 1.98 11.63
N GLU A 45 -2.98 0.98 12.48
CA GLU A 45 -3.27 1.04 13.91
C GLU A 45 -2.05 1.49 14.75
N HIS A 46 -2.15 1.51 16.07
CA HIS A 46 -1.10 2.11 16.92
C HIS A 46 0.22 1.30 16.89
N LEU A 47 1.29 2.00 16.55
CA LEU A 47 2.72 1.73 16.78
C LEU A 47 3.41 0.54 16.10
N GLU A 48 2.74 -0.43 15.49
CA GLU A 48 3.35 -1.47 14.61
C GLU A 48 2.34 -2.47 13.98
N ASP A 49 1.04 -2.23 14.16
CA ASP A 49 -0.04 -3.15 13.75
C ASP A 49 -0.66 -2.72 12.45
N ILE A 50 -0.47 -3.51 11.40
CA ILE A 50 -1.06 -3.26 10.08
C ILE A 50 -2.22 -4.23 9.92
N LEU A 51 -3.38 -3.74 9.51
CA LEU A 51 -4.54 -4.59 9.24
C LEU A 51 -4.98 -4.44 7.80
N PHE A 52 -5.10 -5.55 7.09
CA PHE A 52 -5.75 -5.63 5.79
C PHE A 52 -7.06 -6.37 5.92
N CYS A 53 -8.15 -5.74 5.50
CA CYS A 53 -9.48 -6.36 5.44
C CYS A 53 -9.88 -6.54 3.98
N HIS A 54 -9.90 -7.78 3.51
CA HIS A 54 -10.36 -8.15 2.18
C HIS A 54 -11.88 -8.32 2.19
N LEU A 55 -12.53 -7.71 1.21
CA LEU A 55 -13.98 -7.57 1.14
C LEU A 55 -14.55 -8.36 -0.04
N ASP A 56 -15.77 -8.86 0.12
CA ASP A 56 -16.58 -9.33 -1.00
C ASP A 56 -17.24 -8.15 -1.75
N ASP A 57 -18.01 -8.48 -2.78
CA ASP A 57 -18.76 -7.49 -3.57
C ASP A 57 -19.86 -6.75 -2.77
N HIS A 58 -20.25 -7.28 -1.61
CA HIS A 58 -21.23 -6.71 -0.71
C HIS A 58 -20.60 -5.87 0.42
N GLY A 59 -19.26 -5.77 0.45
CA GLY A 59 -18.53 -5.05 1.48
C GLY A 59 -18.45 -5.79 2.81
N GLN A 60 -18.64 -7.11 2.82
CA GLN A 60 -18.43 -7.96 4.00
C GLN A 60 -16.98 -8.43 4.04
N ALA A 61 -16.41 -8.50 5.25
CA ALA A 61 -15.08 -9.04 5.45
C ALA A 61 -15.04 -10.54 5.13
N VAL A 62 -14.19 -10.91 4.17
CA VAL A 62 -13.89 -12.29 3.78
C VAL A 62 -12.64 -12.79 4.50
N LYS A 63 -11.61 -11.95 4.52
CA LYS A 63 -10.36 -12.28 5.17
C LYS A 63 -9.78 -11.05 5.83
N VAL A 64 -9.35 -11.18 7.08
CA VAL A 64 -8.56 -10.14 7.74
C VAL A 64 -7.14 -10.64 7.97
N GLU A 65 -6.15 -9.84 7.61
CA GLU A 65 -4.76 -10.15 7.85
C GLU A 65 -4.14 -9.06 8.72
N THR A 66 -3.62 -9.45 9.87
CA THR A 66 -2.95 -8.53 10.79
C THR A 66 -1.48 -8.81 10.82
N TYR A 67 -0.66 -7.77 10.76
CA TYR A 67 0.78 -7.85 10.84
C TYR A 67 1.27 -7.01 12.00
N GLN A 68 1.76 -7.69 13.04
CA GLN A 68 2.57 -7.04 14.06
C GLN A 68 4.03 -7.14 13.63
N SER A 69 4.51 -6.09 12.98
CA SER A 69 5.85 -6.07 12.38
C SER A 69 6.88 -5.59 13.39
N LYS A 70 7.97 -6.34 13.60
CA LYS A 70 9.07 -5.92 14.50
C LYS A 70 10.40 -5.93 13.78
N LYS A 71 11.31 -5.03 14.18
CA LYS A 71 12.70 -5.02 13.68
C LYS A 71 13.67 -5.56 14.72
N LYS A 72 14.71 -6.27 14.28
CA LYS A 72 15.91 -6.51 15.08
C LYS A 72 17.16 -6.03 14.35
N SER A 73 17.99 -5.27 15.05
CA SER A 73 19.29 -4.79 14.53
C SER A 73 20.33 -5.90 14.53
N VAL A 74 20.31 -6.82 15.50
CA VAL A 74 21.23 -7.95 15.60
C VAL A 74 20.50 -9.14 16.22
N GLY A 75 20.85 -10.35 15.76
CA GLY A 75 20.34 -11.60 16.32
C GLY A 75 19.10 -12.12 15.60
N ASN A 76 18.47 -13.10 16.22
CA ASN A 76 17.28 -13.81 15.75
C ASN A 76 16.19 -13.76 16.82
N TRP A 77 14.93 -13.89 16.39
CA TRP A 77 13.84 -14.18 17.33
C TRP A 77 13.97 -15.61 17.84
N SER A 78 13.71 -15.81 19.13
CA SER A 78 13.79 -17.12 19.79
C SER A 78 12.55 -17.33 20.66
N ILE A 79 12.30 -18.57 21.09
CA ILE A 79 11.20 -18.88 22.01
C ILE A 79 11.55 -18.38 23.42
N ASP A 80 11.35 -17.09 23.63
CA ASP A 80 11.64 -16.37 24.88
C ASP A 80 10.44 -15.53 25.34
N ALA A 81 10.64 -14.75 26.41
CA ALA A 81 9.58 -13.92 26.97
C ALA A 81 9.22 -12.73 26.06
N GLU A 82 10.18 -12.23 25.27
CA GLU A 82 9.97 -11.10 24.36
C GLU A 82 9.01 -11.51 23.24
N LEU A 83 9.31 -12.63 22.57
CA LEU A 83 8.44 -13.17 21.52
C LEU A 83 7.07 -13.57 22.07
N ALA A 84 7.02 -14.17 23.26
CA ALA A 84 5.77 -14.57 23.90
C ALA A 84 4.85 -13.38 24.18
N GLU A 85 5.39 -12.26 24.70
CA GLU A 85 4.61 -11.05 24.94
C GLU A 85 4.00 -10.49 23.65
N ILE A 86 4.76 -10.51 22.56
CA ILE A 86 4.31 -10.04 21.25
C ILE A 86 3.19 -10.95 20.73
N ILE A 87 3.37 -12.26 20.77
CA ILE A 87 2.35 -13.22 20.32
C ILE A 87 1.07 -13.06 21.15
N VAL A 88 1.15 -12.88 22.47
CA VAL A 88 -0.04 -12.63 23.29
C VAL A 88 -0.81 -11.39 22.81
N LYS A 89 -0.13 -10.32 22.41
CA LYS A 89 -0.80 -9.13 21.83
C LYS A 89 -1.47 -9.46 20.49
N ILE A 90 -0.78 -10.18 19.62
CA ILE A 90 -1.32 -10.64 18.33
C ILE A 90 -2.61 -11.47 18.53
N LEU A 91 -2.60 -12.43 19.46
CA LEU A 91 -3.76 -13.28 19.73
C LEU A 91 -4.94 -12.48 20.31
N LYS A 92 -4.68 -11.45 21.12
CA LYS A 92 -5.72 -10.52 21.59
C LYS A 92 -6.39 -9.77 20.45
N VAL A 93 -5.61 -9.36 19.45
CA VAL A 93 -6.15 -8.73 18.24
C VAL A 93 -7.07 -9.71 17.52
N GLY A 94 -6.63 -10.95 17.27
CA GLY A 94 -7.47 -12.00 16.65
C GLY A 94 -8.81 -12.18 17.34
N LYS A 95 -8.79 -12.34 18.67
CA LYS A 95 -10.02 -12.45 19.46
C LYS A 95 -10.93 -11.22 19.35
N THR A 96 -10.34 -10.03 19.27
CA THR A 96 -11.08 -8.78 19.09
C THR A 96 -11.71 -8.70 17.70
N LEU A 97 -11.04 -9.20 16.66
CA LEU A 97 -11.58 -9.22 15.30
C LEU A 97 -12.83 -10.07 15.19
N VAL A 98 -12.85 -11.25 15.81
CA VAL A 98 -14.03 -12.13 15.84
C VAL A 98 -15.24 -11.38 16.42
N ALA A 99 -15.02 -10.64 17.53
CA ALA A 99 -16.05 -9.86 18.21
C ALA A 99 -16.37 -8.51 17.55
N ASP A 100 -15.60 -8.07 16.55
CA ASP A 100 -15.79 -6.78 15.90
C ASP A 100 -17.16 -6.72 15.18
N PRO A 101 -17.92 -5.60 15.30
CA PRO A 101 -19.25 -5.48 14.72
C PRO A 101 -19.27 -5.34 13.20
N HIS A 102 -18.13 -5.16 12.53
CA HIS A 102 -18.05 -5.10 11.08
C HIS A 102 -18.63 -6.38 10.43
N PRO A 103 -19.45 -6.28 9.38
CA PRO A 103 -20.06 -7.44 8.73
C PRO A 103 -19.00 -8.42 8.21
N LYS A 104 -19.18 -9.70 8.53
CA LYS A 104 -18.31 -10.80 8.10
C LYS A 104 -19.13 -11.78 7.27
N CYS A 105 -18.54 -12.33 6.22
CA CYS A 105 -19.18 -13.38 5.44
C CYS A 105 -19.19 -14.72 6.20
N SER A 106 -19.92 -15.70 5.68
CA SER A 106 -20.03 -17.03 6.32
C SER A 106 -18.72 -17.83 6.32
N ASN A 107 -17.83 -17.56 5.35
CA ASN A 107 -16.51 -18.18 5.23
C ASN A 107 -15.39 -17.26 5.72
N TYR A 108 -15.70 -16.33 6.62
CA TYR A 108 -14.72 -15.42 7.20
C TYR A 108 -13.56 -16.18 7.83
N SER A 109 -12.35 -15.67 7.59
CA SER A 109 -11.12 -16.15 8.20
C SER A 109 -10.21 -14.98 8.55
N HIS A 110 -9.23 -15.20 9.42
CA HIS A 110 -8.19 -14.23 9.64
C HIS A 110 -6.83 -14.88 9.89
N ASP A 111 -5.79 -14.19 9.42
CA ASP A 111 -4.40 -14.58 9.61
C ASP A 111 -3.71 -13.56 10.53
N LEU A 112 -2.98 -14.07 11.52
CA LEU A 112 -2.30 -13.28 12.54
C LEU A 112 -0.79 -13.41 12.37
N TYR A 113 -0.16 -12.47 11.68
CA TYR A 113 1.26 -12.50 11.39
C TYR A 113 2.07 -11.82 12.50
N PHE A 114 3.02 -12.57 13.04
CA PHE A 114 4.25 -12.00 13.55
C PHE A 114 5.24 -11.88 12.40
N SER A 115 5.66 -10.66 12.06
CA SER A 115 6.58 -10.43 10.95
C SER A 115 7.84 -9.69 11.37
N SER A 116 8.98 -10.04 10.76
CA SER A 116 10.25 -9.38 11.06
C SER A 116 11.27 -9.44 9.94
N ASN A 117 12.19 -8.47 9.94
CA ASN A 117 13.38 -8.45 9.09
C ASN A 117 14.58 -9.23 9.65
N SER A 118 14.34 -10.05 10.65
CA SER A 118 15.32 -10.90 11.30
C SER A 118 14.76 -12.31 11.36
N SER A 119 15.62 -13.29 11.12
CA SER A 119 15.22 -14.70 11.12
C SER A 119 14.69 -15.12 12.48
N MET A 120 13.78 -16.07 12.48
CA MET A 120 13.17 -16.60 13.71
C MET A 120 13.64 -18.03 13.90
N LYS A 121 14.38 -18.28 14.97
CA LYS A 121 14.87 -19.62 15.32
C LYS A 121 14.02 -20.19 16.45
N LEU A 122 12.93 -20.84 16.05
CA LEU A 122 12.00 -21.50 16.96
C LEU A 122 12.57 -22.85 17.35
N ALA A 123 13.43 -22.87 18.39
CA ALA A 123 14.16 -24.06 18.80
C ALA A 123 13.95 -24.40 20.28
N THR A 124 13.91 -25.70 20.57
CA THR A 124 13.86 -26.25 21.92
C THR A 124 14.67 -27.53 22.04
N LYS A 125 15.08 -27.87 23.26
CA LYS A 125 15.89 -29.06 23.56
C LYS A 125 15.13 -29.94 24.54
N VAL A 126 14.96 -31.20 24.19
CA VAL A 126 14.29 -32.20 25.03
C VAL A 126 15.31 -33.27 25.43
N LYS A 127 15.32 -33.63 26.71
CA LYS A 127 16.11 -34.75 27.21
C LYS A 127 15.41 -36.05 26.84
N CYS A 128 16.11 -36.97 26.21
CA CYS A 128 15.61 -38.31 25.94
C CYS A 128 16.09 -39.24 27.06
N GLU A 129 15.15 -39.89 27.75
CA GLU A 129 15.44 -40.81 28.86
C GLU A 129 15.72 -42.25 28.39
N ALA A 130 15.82 -42.48 27.08
CA ALA A 130 15.85 -43.82 26.49
C ALA A 130 17.21 -44.54 26.58
N ASP A 131 18.29 -43.87 26.99
CA ASP A 131 19.61 -44.50 27.17
C ASP A 131 20.27 -43.98 28.46
N GLU A 132 21.07 -44.83 29.12
CA GLU A 132 21.89 -44.48 30.31
C GLU A 132 22.85 -43.29 30.07
N ARG A 133 22.98 -42.84 28.81
CA ARG A 133 23.56 -41.56 28.41
C ARG A 133 22.43 -40.58 28.11
N GLN A 134 22.25 -39.57 28.96
CA GLN A 134 21.33 -38.46 28.72
C GLN A 134 21.63 -37.77 27.36
N THR A 135 20.95 -38.20 26.30
CA THR A 135 21.06 -37.57 24.99
C THR A 135 20.02 -36.47 24.89
N THR A 136 20.44 -35.29 24.45
CA THR A 136 19.56 -34.15 24.26
C THR A 136 19.22 -34.03 22.78
N LYS A 137 17.96 -34.18 22.42
CA LYS A 137 17.48 -33.97 21.05
C LYS A 137 17.04 -32.52 20.89
N THR A 138 17.50 -31.87 19.83
CA THR A 138 17.12 -30.49 19.49
C THR A 138 16.06 -30.52 18.41
N TYR A 139 14.96 -29.80 18.64
CA TYR A 139 13.91 -29.53 17.67
C TYR A 139 14.02 -28.07 17.27
N SER A 140 14.00 -27.76 15.97
CA SER A 140 14.22 -26.40 15.48
C SER A 140 13.48 -26.18 14.17
N GLN A 141 12.73 -25.09 14.10
CA GLN A 141 12.26 -24.48 12.86
C GLN A 141 12.96 -23.12 12.69
N ILE A 142 13.43 -22.82 11.48
CA ILE A 142 13.97 -21.51 11.14
C ILE A 142 12.98 -20.86 10.18
N VAL A 143 12.63 -19.60 10.42
CA VAL A 143 11.86 -18.75 9.51
C VAL A 143 12.80 -17.69 8.96
N SER A 144 12.96 -17.65 7.65
CA SER A 144 13.96 -16.87 6.92
C SER A 144 13.46 -16.48 5.53
N GLU A 145 14.32 -15.85 4.73
CA GLU A 145 14.02 -15.49 3.33
C GLU A 145 13.65 -16.68 2.43
N ALA A 146 14.02 -17.89 2.82
CA ALA A 146 13.69 -19.11 2.07
C ALA A 146 12.23 -19.58 2.29
N ASP A 147 11.55 -19.02 3.28
CA ASP A 147 10.22 -19.46 3.70
C ASP A 147 9.17 -18.42 3.28
N SER A 148 8.09 -18.85 2.62
CA SER A 148 6.98 -17.96 2.25
C SER A 148 6.20 -17.50 3.49
N GLU A 149 5.84 -18.45 4.35
CA GLU A 149 5.29 -18.25 5.68
C GLU A 149 5.43 -19.55 6.46
N VAL A 150 5.44 -19.48 7.79
CA VAL A 150 5.40 -20.67 8.65
C VAL A 150 4.18 -20.59 9.55
N ILE A 151 3.27 -21.55 9.37
CA ILE A 151 2.00 -21.62 10.11
C ILE A 151 2.24 -22.32 11.44
N TYR A 152 1.74 -21.76 12.55
CA TYR A 152 1.94 -22.33 13.88
C TYR A 152 1.45 -23.79 13.98
N SER A 153 0.29 -24.09 13.39
CA SER A 153 -0.33 -25.43 13.42
C SER A 153 0.49 -26.50 12.68
N GLU A 154 1.40 -26.10 11.80
CA GLU A 154 2.27 -26.99 11.02
C GLU A 154 3.64 -27.23 11.70
N LEU A 155 3.95 -26.50 12.77
CA LEU A 155 5.19 -26.70 13.53
C LEU A 155 5.21 -28.08 14.20
N ASP A 156 6.41 -28.61 14.46
CA ASP A 156 6.57 -29.82 15.28
C ASP A 156 5.85 -29.61 16.64
N PRO A 157 5.02 -30.57 17.10
CA PRO A 157 4.27 -30.45 18.36
C PRO A 157 5.14 -30.10 19.58
N ILE A 158 6.42 -30.49 19.57
CA ILE A 158 7.38 -30.17 20.64
C ILE A 158 7.73 -28.67 20.61
N ILE A 159 7.84 -28.06 19.43
CA ILE A 159 8.03 -26.61 19.26
C ILE A 159 6.75 -25.88 19.66
N GLN A 160 5.58 -26.36 19.21
CA GLN A 160 4.27 -25.80 19.59
C GLN A 160 4.12 -25.75 21.11
N ASN A 161 4.38 -26.87 21.79
CA ASN A 161 4.31 -26.96 23.25
C ASN A 161 5.31 -26.03 23.95
N ALA A 162 6.54 -25.91 23.43
CA ALA A 162 7.53 -25.00 23.98
C ALA A 162 7.07 -23.53 23.91
N LEU A 163 6.45 -23.14 22.79
CA LEU A 163 5.88 -21.81 22.62
C LEU A 163 4.69 -21.59 23.57
N THR A 164 3.71 -22.50 23.56
CA THR A 164 2.51 -22.43 24.42
C THR A 164 2.88 -22.36 25.90
N THR A 165 3.90 -23.10 26.34
CA THR A 165 4.41 -23.03 27.72
C THR A 165 4.96 -21.65 28.08
N LYS A 166 5.54 -20.90 27.12
CA LYS A 166 5.94 -19.51 27.34
C LYS A 166 4.74 -18.57 27.38
N LEU A 167 3.80 -18.74 26.45
CA LEU A 167 2.58 -17.92 26.38
C LEU A 167 1.73 -18.05 27.65
N ALA A 168 1.59 -19.27 28.19
CA ALA A 168 0.83 -19.55 29.40
C ALA A 168 1.37 -18.87 30.67
N LYS A 169 2.56 -18.27 30.62
CA LYS A 169 3.10 -17.45 31.71
C LYS A 169 2.50 -16.05 31.77
N HIS A 170 1.82 -15.62 30.71
CA HIS A 170 1.11 -14.34 30.70
C HIS A 170 -0.33 -14.56 31.18
N ASP A 171 -0.74 -13.84 32.23
CA ASP A 171 -2.06 -14.01 32.85
C ASP A 171 -3.21 -13.91 31.85
N SER A 172 -3.12 -12.99 30.89
CA SER A 172 -4.13 -12.79 29.86
C SER A 172 -4.29 -13.96 28.90
N TYR A 173 -3.25 -14.78 28.71
CA TYR A 173 -3.32 -15.89 27.77
C TYR A 173 -4.39 -16.91 28.17
N ASN A 174 -4.40 -17.29 29.45
CA ASN A 174 -5.38 -18.22 29.99
C ASN A 174 -6.71 -17.54 30.32
N SER A 175 -6.68 -16.36 30.95
CA SER A 175 -7.91 -15.69 31.40
C SER A 175 -8.80 -15.21 30.26
N GLU A 176 -8.20 -14.83 29.12
CA GLU A 176 -8.92 -14.42 27.92
C GLU A 176 -9.03 -15.55 26.89
N ASN A 177 -8.68 -16.80 27.22
CA ASN A 177 -8.77 -17.98 26.35
C ASN A 177 -8.13 -17.75 24.96
N LEU A 178 -6.91 -17.19 24.93
CA LEU A 178 -6.23 -16.81 23.69
C LEU A 178 -5.69 -18.00 22.89
N CYS A 179 -5.74 -19.22 23.45
CA CYS A 179 -5.30 -20.43 22.76
C CYS A 179 -6.16 -20.76 21.53
N GLU A 180 -7.41 -20.30 21.47
CA GLU A 180 -8.31 -20.48 20.31
C GLU A 180 -7.80 -19.78 19.05
N GLU A 181 -6.97 -18.75 19.22
CA GLU A 181 -6.42 -17.95 18.10
C GLU A 181 -5.08 -18.50 17.58
N LEU A 182 -4.50 -19.50 18.22
CA LEU A 182 -3.18 -20.03 17.83
C LEU A 182 -3.16 -20.66 16.43
N SER A 183 -4.27 -21.25 15.98
CA SER A 183 -4.36 -21.81 14.62
C SER A 183 -4.23 -20.75 13.53
N ASN A 184 -4.50 -19.48 13.88
CA ASN A 184 -4.43 -18.34 12.97
C ASN A 184 -3.05 -17.68 13.00
N LEU A 185 -2.15 -18.07 13.92
CA LEU A 185 -0.82 -17.50 14.07
C LEU A 185 0.13 -17.96 12.97
N LYS A 186 0.77 -17.00 12.32
CA LYS A 186 1.76 -17.21 11.27
C LYS A 186 3.04 -16.42 11.56
N PHE A 187 4.16 -16.97 11.13
CA PHE A 187 5.47 -16.36 11.22
C PHE A 187 5.95 -16.01 9.82
N LEU A 188 6.32 -14.74 9.62
CA LEU A 188 6.73 -14.23 8.32
C LEU A 188 8.06 -13.50 8.41
N TYR A 189 9.03 -13.96 7.62
CA TYR A 189 10.23 -13.17 7.38
C TYR A 189 9.94 -12.16 6.27
N ILE A 190 10.31 -10.90 6.49
CA ILE A 190 10.18 -9.85 5.48
C ILE A 190 11.56 -9.26 5.28
N ASP A 191 12.11 -9.38 4.07
CA ASP A 191 13.37 -8.71 3.71
C ASP A 191 13.15 -7.20 3.54
N PHE A 192 12.95 -6.52 4.67
CA PHE A 192 12.72 -5.08 4.71
C PHE A 192 13.85 -4.35 5.40
N ASN A 193 14.36 -3.34 4.70
CA ASN A 193 15.49 -2.56 5.16
C ASN A 193 15.25 -1.88 6.52
N ARG A 194 16.33 -1.64 7.26
CA ARG A 194 16.28 -1.17 8.65
C ARG A 194 15.99 0.32 8.78
N THR A 195 16.57 1.15 7.91
CA THR A 195 16.48 2.60 7.97
C THR A 195 15.35 3.12 7.08
N SER A 196 14.68 4.20 7.48
CA SER A 196 13.58 4.78 6.67
C SER A 196 14.02 5.10 5.24
N LYS A 197 15.24 5.63 5.09
CA LYS A 197 15.80 5.97 3.77
C LYS A 197 15.93 4.74 2.87
N GLU A 198 16.49 3.64 3.38
CA GLU A 198 16.65 2.43 2.56
C GLU A 198 15.32 1.71 2.33
N GLN A 199 14.35 1.84 3.23
CA GLN A 199 12.99 1.39 3.00
C GLN A 199 12.34 2.15 1.85
N GLU A 200 12.45 3.48 1.84
CA GLU A 200 11.92 4.30 0.74
C GLU A 200 12.60 3.98 -0.59
N ASN A 201 13.92 3.75 -0.59
CA ASN A 201 14.64 3.28 -1.78
C ASN A 201 14.09 1.94 -2.29
N GLN A 202 13.93 0.97 -1.40
CA GLN A 202 13.39 -0.35 -1.74
C GLN A 202 11.95 -0.26 -2.29
N LEU A 203 11.11 0.61 -1.70
CA LEU A 203 9.75 0.85 -2.17
C LEU A 203 9.72 1.49 -3.57
N ARG A 204 10.64 2.42 -3.87
CA ARG A 204 10.77 3.02 -5.21
C ARG A 204 11.13 1.98 -6.24
N THR A 205 12.11 1.13 -5.96
CA THR A 205 12.50 0.05 -6.86
C THR A 205 11.34 -0.91 -7.09
N LYS A 206 10.60 -1.31 -6.04
CA LYS A 206 9.40 -2.15 -6.21
C LYS A 206 8.31 -1.48 -7.05
N LEU A 207 8.08 -0.18 -6.89
CA LEU A 207 7.15 0.56 -7.76
C LEU A 207 7.60 0.51 -9.22
N GLU A 208 8.89 0.71 -9.48
CA GLU A 208 9.47 0.62 -10.84
C GLU A 208 9.37 -0.80 -11.40
N ASP A 209 9.56 -1.84 -10.59
CA ASP A 209 9.50 -3.24 -11.02
C ASP A 209 8.06 -3.68 -11.36
N ILE A 210 7.07 -3.27 -10.56
CA ILE A 210 5.66 -3.67 -10.75
C ILE A 210 5.02 -2.89 -11.90
N PHE A 211 5.32 -1.59 -11.99
CA PHE A 211 4.70 -0.71 -12.96
C PHE A 211 5.60 -0.42 -14.18
N ASP A 212 6.74 -1.09 -14.29
CA ASP A 212 7.74 -0.92 -15.35
C ASP A 212 8.14 0.56 -15.58
N ARG A 213 8.52 0.88 -16.82
CA ARG A 213 8.72 2.24 -17.35
C ARG A 213 7.45 3.10 -17.36
N LYS A 214 6.31 2.61 -16.83
CA LYS A 214 5.11 3.45 -16.69
C LYS A 214 5.23 4.40 -15.52
N ILE A 215 6.31 4.42 -14.74
CA ILE A 215 6.56 5.45 -13.73
C ILE A 215 7.78 6.28 -14.17
N SER A 216 7.57 7.57 -14.44
CA SER A 216 8.63 8.49 -14.87
C SER A 216 9.40 9.09 -13.71
N ASP A 217 8.76 9.18 -12.54
CA ASP A 217 9.37 9.64 -11.29
C ASP A 217 8.84 8.80 -10.11
N SER A 218 9.61 7.77 -9.73
CA SER A 218 9.29 6.89 -8.60
C SER A 218 9.31 7.61 -7.25
N LYS A 219 9.95 8.79 -7.17
CA LYS A 219 9.88 9.66 -5.99
C LYS A 219 8.53 10.28 -5.82
N ALA A 220 8.08 10.98 -6.85
CA ALA A 220 6.77 11.62 -6.83
C ALA A 220 5.66 10.58 -6.65
N ALA A 221 5.83 9.39 -7.25
CA ALA A 221 4.93 8.26 -7.08
C ALA A 221 4.80 7.83 -5.61
N LEU A 222 5.93 7.54 -4.97
CA LEU A 222 5.98 7.13 -3.57
C LEU A 222 5.39 8.22 -2.65
N ASP A 223 5.77 9.47 -2.87
CA ASP A 223 5.29 10.60 -2.06
C ASP A 223 3.76 10.79 -2.20
N SER A 224 3.21 10.57 -3.39
CA SER A 224 1.76 10.60 -3.62
C SER A 224 1.03 9.48 -2.88
N ILE A 225 1.55 8.26 -2.90
CA ILE A 225 0.98 7.13 -2.15
C ILE A 225 1.07 7.39 -0.64
N PHE A 226 2.20 7.92 -0.15
CA PHE A 226 2.36 8.27 1.27
C PHE A 226 1.38 9.32 1.76
N ARG A 227 0.92 10.24 0.89
CA ARG A 227 -0.13 11.20 1.26
C ARG A 227 -1.46 10.52 1.59
N LEU A 228 -1.81 9.41 0.94
CA LEU A 228 -3.02 8.66 1.27
C LEU A 228 -2.98 8.10 2.70
N PHE A 229 -1.80 7.65 3.14
CA PHE A 229 -1.62 7.12 4.49
C PHE A 229 -1.58 8.21 5.56
N LYS A 230 -1.15 9.44 5.21
CA LYS A 230 -0.94 10.53 6.17
C LYS A 230 -2.21 10.96 6.92
N ASP A 231 -3.36 10.97 6.24
CA ASP A 231 -4.62 11.39 6.87
C ASP A 231 -5.10 10.35 7.90
N VAL A 232 -4.85 9.07 7.63
CA VAL A 232 -5.13 7.94 8.53
C VAL A 232 -4.14 7.89 9.69
N GLU A 233 -2.84 8.14 9.44
CA GLU A 233 -1.78 8.16 10.47
C GLU A 233 -2.06 9.15 11.61
N LEU A 234 -2.71 10.29 11.30
CA LEU A 234 -2.98 11.35 12.27
C LEU A 234 -4.26 11.11 13.10
N THR A 235 -5.02 10.07 12.80
CA THR A 235 -6.33 9.82 13.42
C THR A 235 -6.20 8.93 14.68
N TYR A 236 -6.51 9.50 15.84
CA TYR A 236 -6.28 8.86 17.16
C TYR A 236 -7.24 7.71 17.47
N ASN A 237 -6.72 6.60 18.00
CA ASN A 237 -7.54 5.54 18.61
C ASN A 237 -7.88 5.88 20.06
N GLN A 238 -9.14 6.16 20.35
CA GLN A 238 -9.60 6.10 21.73
C GLN A 238 -9.59 4.62 22.18
N LYS A 239 -8.67 4.26 23.10
CA LYS A 239 -8.54 2.96 23.80
C LYS A 239 -7.66 1.86 23.17
N SER A 240 -6.81 2.16 22.20
CA SER A 240 -5.83 1.19 21.65
C SER A 240 -6.43 -0.14 21.13
N MET A 241 -7.71 -0.14 20.72
CA MET A 241 -8.33 -1.31 20.11
C MET A 241 -8.56 -1.04 18.62
N ALA A 242 -7.98 -1.88 17.76
CA ALA A 242 -8.24 -1.86 16.33
C ALA A 242 -9.73 -2.15 16.07
N ARG A 243 -10.34 -1.40 15.16
CA ARG A 243 -11.76 -1.56 14.80
C ARG A 243 -11.92 -1.57 13.29
N LEU A 244 -12.42 -2.68 12.75
CA LEU A 244 -12.75 -2.82 11.32
C LEU A 244 -13.86 -1.83 10.91
N SER A 245 -14.64 -1.34 11.86
CA SER A 245 -15.70 -0.36 11.60
C SER A 245 -15.21 1.09 11.54
N ASP A 246 -13.98 1.39 11.96
CA ASP A 246 -13.50 2.78 12.02
C ASP A 246 -13.00 3.27 10.66
N LYS A 247 -13.92 3.83 9.88
CA LYS A 247 -13.65 4.38 8.54
C LYS A 247 -12.64 5.51 8.53
N SER A 248 -12.44 6.21 9.65
CA SER A 248 -11.48 7.32 9.72
C SER A 248 -10.02 6.87 9.64
N LYS A 249 -9.79 5.55 9.79
CA LYS A 249 -8.48 4.91 9.75
C LYS A 249 -8.28 4.04 8.51
N GLN A 250 -9.22 4.08 7.58
CA GLN A 250 -9.22 3.18 6.44
C GLN A 250 -8.64 3.88 5.22
N VAL A 251 -7.68 3.23 4.59
CA VAL A 251 -7.27 3.53 3.21
C VAL A 251 -7.83 2.43 2.33
N HIS A 252 -8.75 2.77 1.43
CA HIS A 252 -9.39 1.79 0.56
C HIS A 252 -8.51 1.46 -0.66
N SER A 253 -8.63 0.23 -1.16
CA SER A 253 -7.90 -0.23 -2.34
C SER A 253 -8.17 0.64 -3.57
N GLN A 254 -9.39 1.16 -3.70
CA GLN A 254 -9.74 2.10 -4.76
C GLN A 254 -8.88 3.37 -4.73
N ASP A 255 -8.59 3.92 -3.55
CA ASP A 255 -7.79 5.15 -3.42
C ASP A 255 -6.33 4.89 -3.80
N ILE A 256 -5.80 3.73 -3.38
CA ILE A 256 -4.45 3.28 -3.72
C ILE A 256 -4.33 3.05 -5.23
N ASN A 257 -5.28 2.30 -5.80
CA ASN A 257 -5.32 2.00 -7.24
C ASN A 257 -5.49 3.29 -8.08
N ASN A 258 -6.34 4.22 -7.64
CA ASN A 258 -6.49 5.52 -8.30
C ASN A 258 -5.18 6.31 -8.28
N ALA A 259 -4.46 6.34 -7.15
CA ALA A 259 -3.18 7.03 -7.07
C ALA A 259 -2.14 6.40 -8.02
N ILE A 260 -2.08 5.07 -8.07
CA ILE A 260 -1.22 4.32 -8.99
C ILE A 260 -1.60 4.60 -10.46
N GLU A 261 -2.88 4.59 -10.81
CA GLU A 261 -3.36 4.92 -12.16
C GLU A 261 -2.96 6.34 -12.57
N ILE A 262 -3.11 7.30 -11.66
CA ILE A 262 -2.71 8.71 -11.91
C ILE A 262 -1.21 8.81 -12.16
N ILE A 263 -0.41 8.17 -11.31
CA ILE A 263 1.05 8.17 -11.43
C ILE A 263 1.46 7.57 -12.78
N THR A 264 0.88 6.43 -13.15
CA THR A 264 1.21 5.73 -14.39
C THR A 264 0.72 6.45 -15.64
N THR A 265 -0.47 7.06 -15.59
CA THR A 265 -1.04 7.84 -16.69
C THR A 265 -0.20 9.10 -16.96
N LYS A 266 0.16 9.86 -15.91
CA LYS A 266 1.03 11.04 -16.07
C LYS A 266 2.38 10.68 -16.63
N SER A 267 2.97 9.59 -16.15
CA SER A 267 4.27 9.12 -16.62
C SER A 267 4.24 8.70 -18.09
N LYS A 268 3.18 8.02 -18.55
CA LYS A 268 2.96 7.75 -19.97
C LYS A 268 2.83 9.04 -20.79
N ALA A 269 2.10 10.04 -20.27
CA ALA A 269 1.96 11.34 -20.93
C ALA A 269 3.30 12.08 -21.03
N PHE A 270 4.13 12.05 -19.98
CA PHE A 270 5.50 12.59 -20.01
C PHE A 270 6.40 11.88 -21.00
N GLN A 271 6.32 10.55 -21.08
CA GLN A 271 7.09 9.79 -22.05
C GLN A 271 6.66 10.12 -23.47
N PHE A 272 5.35 10.15 -23.74
CA PHE A 272 4.79 10.58 -25.02
C PHE A 272 5.25 11.98 -25.40
N TRP A 273 5.16 12.94 -24.46
CA TRP A 273 5.67 14.29 -24.66
C TRP A 273 7.16 14.27 -24.98
N ARG A 274 8.01 13.60 -24.19
CA ARG A 274 9.46 13.56 -24.46
C ARG A 274 9.78 13.01 -25.86
N ASP A 275 9.09 11.96 -26.28
CA ASP A 275 9.31 11.29 -27.56
C ASP A 275 8.85 12.13 -28.76
N HIS A 276 7.80 12.94 -28.60
CA HIS A 276 7.18 13.71 -29.69
C HIS A 276 7.31 15.24 -29.53
N SER A 277 7.95 15.72 -28.46
CA SER A 277 7.98 17.13 -28.04
C SER A 277 8.50 18.05 -29.13
N ARG A 278 9.47 17.61 -29.91
CA ARG A 278 10.07 18.40 -30.99
C ARG A 278 9.07 18.65 -32.11
N ASP A 279 8.32 17.62 -32.50
CA ASP A 279 7.36 17.68 -33.59
C ASP A 279 6.10 18.42 -33.16
N ILE A 280 5.61 18.14 -31.94
CA ILE A 280 4.50 18.86 -31.31
C ILE A 280 4.85 20.34 -31.14
N SER A 281 6.06 20.67 -30.65
CA SER A 281 6.49 22.06 -30.48
C SER A 281 6.58 22.80 -31.82
N GLN A 282 7.07 22.14 -32.87
CA GLN A 282 7.17 22.75 -34.20
C GLN A 282 5.79 23.06 -34.78
N LYS A 283 4.84 22.14 -34.67
CA LYS A 283 3.49 22.31 -35.19
C LYS A 283 2.66 23.32 -34.38
N LEU A 284 2.73 23.26 -33.05
CA LEU A 284 2.02 24.19 -32.17
C LEU A 284 2.59 25.63 -32.14
N GLY A 285 3.71 25.86 -32.84
CA GLY A 285 4.43 27.14 -32.79
C GLY A 285 5.04 27.45 -31.43
N VAL A 286 5.30 26.43 -30.61
CA VAL A 286 5.95 26.58 -29.29
C VAL A 286 7.44 26.82 -29.52
N LYS A 287 7.92 27.99 -29.09
CA LYS A 287 9.33 28.35 -29.28
C LYS A 287 10.22 27.46 -28.41
N PRO A 288 11.47 27.19 -28.82
CA PRO A 288 12.37 26.31 -28.06
C PRO A 288 12.53 26.69 -26.57
N PHE A 289 12.51 27.99 -26.24
CA PHE A 289 12.64 28.49 -24.88
C PHE A 289 11.32 28.51 -24.07
N GLU A 290 10.18 28.20 -24.69
CA GLU A 290 8.86 28.08 -24.05
C GLU A 290 8.50 26.61 -23.77
N ARG A 291 9.33 25.66 -24.22
CA ARG A 291 9.07 24.21 -24.12
C ARG A 291 8.88 23.73 -22.70
N ASP A 292 9.74 24.14 -21.78
CA ASP A 292 9.66 23.72 -20.37
C ASP A 292 8.35 24.22 -19.72
N SER A 293 7.94 25.44 -20.08
CA SER A 293 6.68 26.04 -19.62
C SER A 293 5.47 25.30 -20.20
N PHE A 294 5.53 24.93 -21.48
CA PHE A 294 4.49 24.15 -22.14
C PHE A 294 4.37 22.75 -21.55
N GLU A 295 5.49 22.05 -21.35
CA GLU A 295 5.54 20.72 -20.72
C GLU A 295 4.93 20.75 -19.31
N MET A 296 5.27 21.76 -18.52
CA MET A 296 4.69 21.95 -17.20
C MET A 296 3.17 22.12 -17.27
N LYS A 297 2.67 22.96 -18.17
CA LYS A 297 1.22 23.18 -18.37
C LYS A 297 0.50 21.91 -18.84
N PHE A 298 1.09 21.19 -19.80
CA PHE A 298 0.59 19.92 -20.30
C PHE A 298 0.49 18.87 -19.19
N SER A 299 1.52 18.73 -18.37
CA SER A 299 1.51 17.83 -17.21
C SER A 299 0.47 18.24 -16.17
N LEU A 300 0.40 19.53 -15.84
CA LEU A 300 -0.49 20.05 -14.82
C LEU A 300 -1.96 19.81 -15.19
N ALA A 301 -2.30 19.89 -16.48
CA ALA A 301 -3.66 19.67 -16.97
C ALA A 301 -4.27 18.34 -16.50
N PHE A 302 -3.48 17.26 -16.41
CA PHE A 302 -3.97 15.96 -15.91
C PHE A 302 -4.44 16.00 -14.46
N ASP A 303 -3.79 16.78 -13.60
CA ASP A 303 -4.25 17.03 -12.23
C ASP A 303 -5.53 17.85 -12.21
N LEU A 304 -5.55 18.92 -13.01
CA LEU A 304 -6.67 19.87 -13.06
C LEU A 304 -7.94 19.22 -13.63
N PHE A 305 -7.83 18.24 -14.52
CA PHE A 305 -8.96 17.43 -14.99
C PHE A 305 -9.68 16.66 -13.88
N LYS A 306 -9.01 16.40 -12.75
CA LYS A 306 -9.58 15.66 -11.60
C LYS A 306 -10.04 16.58 -10.48
N SER A 307 -9.53 17.81 -10.43
CA SER A 307 -9.95 18.79 -9.44
C SER A 307 -11.41 19.19 -9.65
N LYS A 308 -12.22 19.13 -8.59
CA LYS A 308 -13.63 19.58 -8.61
C LYS A 308 -13.75 21.10 -8.71
N ASP A 309 -12.67 21.82 -8.38
CA ASP A 309 -12.62 23.28 -8.38
C ASP A 309 -12.22 23.84 -9.76
N GLU A 310 -11.71 23.00 -10.65
CA GLU A 310 -11.18 23.38 -11.98
C GLU A 310 -12.20 23.10 -13.10
N ALA A 311 -13.33 23.80 -13.03
CA ALA A 311 -14.44 23.62 -13.97
C ALA A 311 -14.05 23.81 -15.45
N GLU A 312 -13.08 24.68 -15.72
CA GLU A 312 -12.62 24.96 -17.09
C GLU A 312 -11.82 23.81 -17.70
N HIS A 313 -10.90 23.21 -16.93
CA HIS A 313 -10.13 22.04 -17.35
C HIS A 313 -11.04 20.83 -17.56
N GLN A 314 -12.02 20.61 -16.66
CA GLN A 314 -13.02 19.55 -16.83
C GLN A 314 -13.89 19.75 -18.09
N LYS A 315 -14.29 21.00 -18.39
CA LYS A 315 -15.03 21.35 -19.59
C LYS A 315 -14.23 21.02 -20.86
N ILE A 316 -12.94 21.37 -20.89
CA ILE A 316 -12.05 21.04 -22.01
C ILE A 316 -11.94 19.52 -22.19
N LEU A 317 -11.69 18.77 -21.11
CA LEU A 317 -11.63 17.30 -21.19
C LEU A 317 -12.94 16.69 -21.71
N GLY A 318 -14.09 17.13 -21.19
CA GLY A 318 -15.40 16.66 -21.63
C GLY A 318 -15.67 16.98 -23.10
N PHE A 319 -15.26 18.16 -23.56
CA PHE A 319 -15.35 18.56 -24.96
C PHE A 319 -14.50 17.65 -25.86
N VAL A 320 -13.24 17.41 -25.52
CA VAL A 320 -12.35 16.57 -26.32
C VAL A 320 -12.85 15.14 -26.39
N LYS A 321 -13.23 14.53 -25.25
CA LYS A 321 -13.82 13.17 -25.21
C LYS A 321 -15.02 13.02 -26.13
N SER A 322 -15.82 14.06 -26.28
CA SER A 322 -17.05 14.03 -27.09
C SER A 322 -16.82 14.27 -28.58
N ASN A 323 -15.63 14.75 -28.97
CA ASN A 323 -15.38 15.24 -30.33
C ASN A 323 -14.12 14.67 -30.99
N TYR A 324 -13.18 14.07 -30.27
CA TYR A 324 -11.91 13.61 -30.85
C TYR A 324 -12.08 12.59 -31.98
N ARG A 325 -13.13 11.77 -31.95
CA ARG A 325 -13.47 10.81 -33.03
C ARG A 325 -14.05 11.45 -34.30
N LYS A 326 -14.42 12.73 -34.23
CA LYS A 326 -15.01 13.48 -35.35
C LYS A 326 -13.94 14.24 -36.14
N CYS A 327 -12.72 14.28 -35.63
CA CYS A 327 -11.60 14.91 -36.30
C CYS A 327 -11.27 14.17 -37.60
N SER A 328 -10.93 14.93 -38.63
CA SER A 328 -10.53 14.40 -39.94
C SER A 328 -9.02 14.27 -40.11
N GLY A 329 -8.24 14.80 -39.16
CA GLY A 329 -6.79 14.72 -39.14
C GLY A 329 -6.25 13.30 -39.23
N PHE A 330 -5.14 13.13 -39.96
CA PHE A 330 -4.47 11.83 -40.13
C PHE A 330 -3.37 11.59 -39.09
N ASN A 331 -3.09 12.58 -38.26
CA ASN A 331 -2.20 12.50 -37.10
C ASN A 331 -2.84 13.23 -35.90
N GLU A 332 -2.31 12.97 -34.71
CA GLU A 332 -2.79 13.53 -33.45
C GLU A 332 -2.79 15.06 -33.47
N ASP A 333 -1.77 15.66 -34.08
CA ASP A 333 -1.59 17.10 -34.09
C ASP A 333 -2.68 17.81 -34.92
N ASP A 334 -2.98 17.30 -36.11
CA ASP A 334 -4.06 17.79 -36.97
C ASP A 334 -5.41 17.71 -36.25
N CYS A 335 -5.66 16.59 -35.55
CA CYS A 335 -6.89 16.41 -34.78
C CYS A 335 -7.00 17.44 -33.64
N ILE A 336 -5.89 17.78 -32.99
CA ILE A 336 -5.90 18.71 -31.88
C ILE A 336 -6.06 20.16 -32.35
N GLU A 337 -5.47 20.55 -33.48
CA GLU A 337 -5.75 21.86 -34.09
C GLU A 337 -7.24 22.00 -34.44
N GLU A 338 -7.83 20.97 -35.08
CA GLU A 338 -9.27 20.94 -35.34
C GLU A 338 -10.09 21.07 -34.04
N LEU A 339 -9.69 20.39 -32.96
CA LEU A 339 -10.37 20.49 -31.66
C LEU A 339 -10.23 21.87 -31.02
N VAL A 340 -9.06 22.49 -31.10
CA VAL A 340 -8.83 23.85 -30.59
C VAL A 340 -9.71 24.86 -31.33
N ASP A 341 -9.77 24.76 -32.66
CA ASP A 341 -10.61 25.62 -33.49
C ASP A 341 -12.10 25.40 -33.21
N MET A 342 -12.53 24.15 -33.15
CA MET A 342 -13.91 23.79 -32.81
C MET A 342 -14.30 24.27 -31.40
N PHE A 343 -13.36 24.23 -30.46
CA PHE A 343 -13.60 24.71 -29.09
C PHE A 343 -13.74 26.22 -29.07
N ASN A 344 -12.81 26.96 -29.68
CA ASN A 344 -12.83 28.42 -29.73
C ASN A 344 -14.04 28.98 -30.49
N GLN A 345 -14.60 28.23 -31.44
CA GLN A 345 -15.84 28.61 -32.14
C GLN A 345 -17.10 28.43 -31.28
N LYS A 346 -17.09 27.49 -30.33
CA LYS A 346 -18.27 27.11 -29.52
C LYS A 346 -18.21 27.62 -28.08
N HIS A 347 -17.02 27.98 -27.62
CA HIS A 347 -16.73 28.28 -26.24
C HIS A 347 -15.68 29.38 -26.15
N ASN A 348 -15.84 30.24 -25.14
CA ASN A 348 -14.76 31.11 -24.69
C ASN A 348 -13.94 30.39 -23.59
N SER A 349 -12.63 30.60 -23.63
CA SER A 349 -11.64 30.12 -22.68
C SER A 349 -11.01 31.32 -21.96
N ASN A 350 -10.82 31.21 -20.65
CA ASN A 350 -10.02 32.15 -19.86
C ASN A 350 -8.53 31.75 -19.82
N LEU A 351 -8.19 30.53 -20.24
CA LEU A 351 -6.81 30.09 -20.40
C LEU A 351 -6.13 30.84 -21.55
N ASP A 352 -4.86 31.24 -21.35
CA ASP A 352 -4.04 31.75 -22.44
C ASP A 352 -3.85 30.69 -23.54
N GLU A 353 -3.57 31.13 -24.75
CA GLU A 353 -3.52 30.27 -25.93
C GLU A 353 -2.58 29.06 -25.76
N GLN A 354 -1.41 29.25 -25.12
CA GLN A 354 -0.50 28.13 -24.87
C GLN A 354 -1.03 27.16 -23.83
N THR A 355 -1.63 27.66 -22.74
CA THR A 355 -2.23 26.80 -21.71
C THR A 355 -3.44 26.05 -22.26
N LEU A 356 -4.26 26.68 -23.11
CA LEU A 356 -5.38 26.02 -23.78
C LEU A 356 -4.90 24.90 -24.71
N LYS A 357 -3.89 25.17 -25.54
CA LYS A 357 -3.30 24.16 -26.44
C LYS A 357 -2.68 23.00 -25.67
N ALA A 358 -1.91 23.27 -24.61
CA ALA A 358 -1.35 22.24 -23.74
C ALA A 358 -2.44 21.38 -23.07
N THR A 359 -3.51 22.03 -22.61
CA THR A 359 -4.66 21.34 -22.00
C THR A 359 -5.42 20.49 -23.02
N MET A 360 -5.62 20.99 -24.25
CA MET A 360 -6.26 20.23 -25.34
C MET A 360 -5.45 19.00 -25.73
N TYR A 361 -4.12 19.12 -25.81
CA TYR A 361 -3.22 18.00 -26.04
C TYR A 361 -3.33 16.95 -24.92
N ALA A 362 -3.28 17.37 -23.66
CA ALA A 362 -3.42 16.48 -22.52
C ALA A 362 -4.77 15.75 -22.53
N ALA A 363 -5.85 16.48 -22.83
CA ALA A 363 -7.20 15.93 -22.93
C ALA A 363 -7.36 14.94 -24.08
N TYR A 364 -6.75 15.21 -25.24
CA TYR A 364 -6.75 14.29 -26.39
C TYR A 364 -6.01 13.00 -26.03
N PHE A 365 -4.82 13.12 -25.45
CA PHE A 365 -4.02 12.00 -24.97
C PHE A 365 -4.78 11.17 -23.91
N GLU A 366 -5.41 11.79 -22.92
CA GLU A 366 -6.24 11.07 -21.93
C GLU A 366 -7.44 10.37 -22.62
N SER A 367 -8.00 10.97 -23.67
CA SER A 367 -9.18 10.43 -24.37
C SER A 367 -8.87 9.21 -25.22
N ILE A 368 -7.71 9.17 -25.88
CA ILE A 368 -7.30 8.04 -26.72
C ILE A 368 -6.72 6.87 -25.89
N ASN A 369 -5.96 7.17 -24.82
CA ASN A 369 -5.26 6.13 -24.04
C ASN A 369 -6.11 5.52 -22.91
N LYS A 370 -7.26 6.11 -22.57
CA LYS A 370 -8.24 5.48 -21.66
C LYS A 370 -9.21 4.54 -22.36
N MET A 371 -9.01 4.24 -23.65
CA MET A 371 -9.83 3.30 -24.40
C MET A 371 -9.28 1.87 -24.42
N ASP A 372 -8.16 1.60 -23.75
CA ASP A 372 -7.73 0.25 -23.45
C ASP A 372 -8.46 -0.23 -22.18
N TYR A 373 -9.72 -0.62 -22.33
CA TYR A 373 -10.45 -1.44 -21.36
C TYR A 373 -10.63 -2.84 -21.95
#